data_AF-A0A8T3TAL7-F1
#
_entry.id   AF-A0A8T3TAL7-F1
#
_cell.length_a   1.000
_cell.length_b   1.000
_cell.length_c   1.000
_cell.angle_alpha   90.00
_cell.angle_beta   90.00
_cell.angle_gamma   90.00
#
_symmetry.space_group_name_H-M   'P 1'
#
loop_
_entity.id
_entity.type
_entity.pdbx_description
1 polymer ?
#
loop_
_entity_poly.entity_id
_entity_poly.type
_entity_poly.pdbx_seq_one_letter_code
_entity_poly.pdbx_strand_id
1 'polypeptide(L)'
;MGRGRARVAASILDADFGNLYRVIRQLEKAGVDRLHLDVMDGHFVPNLTFGPDIVAAIRRLTKLPLDVHLMIAEPSRYVDRFIKAGSDSITFHIEAPESEELKLETLGKVREARLDPGLAVSPSTPVEALKPYIKLLDVILIMTVEPGFGGQKFMKEMAPKIAEAAKLFKPRPHGWEVHVDGGVSRETAEICGEFGVDILVVGSALFQRGRDMTREINLVRLLADEGWRREIGHGEPPIPRDEWRVVAQLPREEAEQLSRRIEQEGIPALVMRSGPLVQGVEPERIVMVPATAEVYTRTALKLGFAPEDDL
;
A
#
# COMPACT_ATOMS: atom_id res chain seq x y z
N MET A 1 8.92 -19.87 0.21
CA MET A 1 7.56 -19.44 -0.16
C MET A 1 7.71 -18.08 -0.80
N GLY A 2 7.24 -17.91 -2.05
CA GLY A 2 7.23 -16.60 -2.70
C GLY A 2 6.39 -15.62 -1.88
N ARG A 3 6.70 -14.32 -1.97
CA ARG A 3 5.88 -13.29 -1.34
C ARG A 3 4.52 -13.26 -2.06
N GLY A 4 3.45 -13.34 -1.28
CA GLY A 4 2.08 -13.28 -1.77
C GLY A 4 1.71 -11.95 -2.42
N ARG A 5 0.46 -11.80 -2.87
CA ARG A 5 -0.04 -10.50 -3.35
C ARG A 5 -0.27 -9.55 -2.20
N ALA A 6 -0.91 -10.04 -1.13
CA ALA A 6 -1.21 -9.22 0.03
C ALA A 6 0.05 -8.91 0.84
N ARG A 7 0.19 -7.65 1.24
CA ARG A 7 1.25 -7.16 2.11
C ARG A 7 0.70 -6.86 3.50
N VAL A 8 1.58 -6.84 4.50
CA VAL A 8 1.24 -6.57 5.90
C VAL A 8 1.91 -5.29 6.36
N ALA A 9 1.08 -4.36 6.79
CA ALA A 9 1.46 -3.16 7.52
C ALA A 9 1.30 -3.42 9.01
N ALA A 10 2.38 -3.33 9.80
CA ALA A 10 2.26 -3.51 11.24
C ALA A 10 1.88 -2.19 11.91
N SER A 11 0.66 -2.10 12.45
CA SER A 11 0.30 -0.96 13.31
C SER A 11 1.06 -1.07 14.62
N ILE A 12 1.81 -0.02 14.96
CA ILE A 12 2.55 0.03 16.23
C ILE A 12 1.72 0.59 17.39
N LEU A 13 0.42 0.87 17.17
CA LEU A 13 -0.47 1.43 18.19
C LEU A 13 -0.51 0.58 19.47
N ASP A 14 -0.49 -0.74 19.31
CA ASP A 14 -0.51 -1.72 20.41
C ASP A 14 0.89 -2.19 20.84
N ALA A 15 1.96 -1.53 20.37
CA ALA A 15 3.33 -1.92 20.64
C ALA A 15 3.86 -1.40 22.00
N ASP A 16 4.98 -1.96 22.44
CA ASP A 16 5.72 -1.51 23.62
C ASP A 16 6.48 -0.20 23.33
N PHE A 17 5.82 0.94 23.55
CA PHE A 17 6.42 2.27 23.39
C PHE A 17 7.62 2.53 24.32
N GLY A 18 7.75 1.79 25.42
CA GLY A 18 8.92 1.86 26.30
C GLY A 18 10.21 1.42 25.60
N ASN A 19 10.11 0.63 24.52
CA ASN A 19 11.25 0.22 23.72
C ASN A 19 10.88 -0.01 22.24
N LEU A 20 10.56 1.08 21.54
CA LEU A 20 10.26 1.05 20.10
C LEU A 20 11.40 0.47 19.24
N TYR A 21 12.66 0.69 19.63
CA TYR A 21 13.80 0.11 18.90
C TYR A 21 13.72 -1.42 18.84
N ARG A 22 13.45 -2.06 19.98
CA ARG A 22 13.29 -3.51 20.06
C ARG A 22 12.12 -3.99 19.21
N VAL A 23 10.97 -3.32 19.31
CA VAL A 23 9.76 -3.63 18.54
C VAL A 23 10.05 -3.59 17.04
N ILE A 24 10.66 -2.50 16.56
CA ILE A 24 10.96 -2.32 15.13
C ILE A 24 11.91 -3.41 14.63
N ARG A 25 12.95 -3.78 15.39
CA ARG A 25 13.86 -4.87 15.00
C ARG A 25 13.15 -6.23 14.94
N GLN A 26 12.18 -6.47 15.82
CA GLN A 26 11.36 -7.68 15.76
C GLN A 26 10.48 -7.70 14.50
N LEU A 27 9.83 -6.59 14.17
CA LEU A 27 9.00 -6.45 12.98
C LEU A 27 9.80 -6.61 11.68
N GLU A 28 10.98 -5.98 11.60
CA GLU A 28 11.90 -6.15 10.46
C GLU A 28 12.33 -7.61 10.30
N LYS A 29 12.72 -8.27 11.40
CA LYS A 29 13.09 -9.70 11.38
C LYS A 29 11.92 -10.59 10.98
N ALA A 30 10.70 -10.23 11.39
CA ALA A 30 9.48 -10.94 11.05
C ALA A 30 9.03 -10.69 9.60
N GLY A 31 9.66 -9.72 8.91
CA GLY A 31 9.47 -9.48 7.50
C GLY A 31 8.17 -8.76 7.15
N VAL A 32 7.72 -7.81 7.99
CA VAL A 32 6.63 -6.89 7.64
C VAL A 32 7.01 -6.03 6.44
N ASP A 33 6.01 -5.55 5.67
CA ASP A 33 6.27 -4.74 4.49
C ASP A 33 6.37 -3.25 4.82
N ARG A 34 5.64 -2.78 5.85
CA ARG A 34 5.61 -1.39 6.28
C ARG A 34 5.24 -1.26 7.76
N LEU A 35 5.53 -0.10 8.34
CA LEU A 35 5.05 0.29 9.68
C LEU A 35 3.87 1.23 9.51
N HIS A 36 2.72 0.88 10.10
CA HIS A 36 1.54 1.73 10.13
C HIS A 36 1.54 2.55 11.42
N LEU A 37 1.37 3.87 11.29
CA LEU A 37 1.54 4.85 12.35
C LEU A 37 0.24 5.63 12.54
N ASP A 38 -0.56 5.18 13.52
CA ASP A 38 -1.84 5.78 13.89
C ASP A 38 -1.65 7.06 14.72
N VAL A 39 -1.87 8.22 14.10
CA VAL A 39 -1.76 9.55 14.70
C VAL A 39 -3.15 10.05 15.06
N MET A 40 -3.37 10.34 16.34
CA MET A 40 -4.66 10.78 16.87
C MET A 40 -4.48 12.06 17.69
N ASP A 41 -5.44 12.99 17.64
CA ASP A 41 -5.34 14.32 18.28
C ASP A 41 -6.31 14.56 19.44
N GLY A 42 -7.10 13.57 19.83
CA GLY A 42 -8.13 13.68 20.87
C GLY A 42 -9.36 14.51 20.47
N HIS A 43 -9.42 15.01 19.23
CA HIS A 43 -10.53 15.83 18.73
C HIS A 43 -11.31 15.10 17.63
N PHE A 44 -10.63 14.60 16.60
CA PHE A 44 -11.28 13.83 15.54
C PHE A 44 -11.70 12.44 16.04
N VAL A 45 -10.85 11.81 16.85
CA VAL A 45 -11.16 10.60 17.60
C VAL A 45 -10.93 10.83 19.09
N PRO A 46 -11.65 10.14 19.99
CA PRO A 46 -11.55 10.35 21.44
C PRO A 46 -10.32 9.64 22.06
N ASN A 47 -9.18 9.71 21.40
CA ASN A 47 -7.91 9.16 21.85
C ASN A 47 -6.74 10.02 21.36
N LEU A 48 -5.59 9.94 22.03
CA LEU A 48 -4.39 10.73 21.73
C LEU A 48 -3.17 9.80 21.69
N THR A 49 -2.43 9.81 20.58
CA THR A 49 -1.27 8.92 20.40
C THR A 49 0.04 9.70 20.39
N PHE A 50 0.58 10.02 19.22
CA PHE A 50 1.87 10.67 19.06
C PHE A 50 1.90 11.57 17.84
N GLY A 51 2.86 12.50 17.82
CA GLY A 51 3.03 13.47 16.75
C GLY A 51 4.20 13.18 15.80
N PRO A 52 4.52 14.12 14.90
CA PRO A 52 5.56 13.96 13.88
C PRO A 52 6.96 13.74 14.46
N ASP A 53 7.23 14.19 15.69
CA ASP A 53 8.54 14.01 16.32
C ASP A 53 8.84 12.53 16.63
N ILE A 54 7.79 11.74 16.93
CA ILE A 54 7.90 10.29 17.10
C ILE A 54 8.06 9.59 15.74
N VAL A 55 7.34 10.05 14.70
CA VAL A 55 7.54 9.56 13.32
C VAL A 55 9.00 9.77 12.89
N ALA A 56 9.56 10.96 13.12
CA ALA A 56 10.95 11.27 12.82
C ALA A 56 11.93 10.40 13.63
N ALA A 57 11.59 10.06 14.87
CA ALA A 57 12.37 9.11 15.67
C ALA A 57 12.36 7.71 15.07
N ILE A 58 11.17 7.19 14.71
CA ILE A 58 11.01 5.87 14.08
C ILE A 58 11.77 5.82 12.74
N ARG A 59 11.70 6.86 11.92
CA ARG A 59 12.42 6.95 10.65
C ARG A 59 13.92 6.72 10.79
N ARG A 60 14.54 7.18 11.88
CA ARG A 60 15.97 6.96 12.16
C ARG A 60 16.30 5.50 12.50
N LEU A 61 15.31 4.71 12.89
CA LEU A 61 15.49 3.32 13.35
C LEU A 61 15.35 2.29 12.24
N THR A 62 14.60 2.57 11.18
CA THR A 62 14.29 1.59 10.13
C THR A 62 14.42 2.15 8.72
N LYS A 63 14.45 1.27 7.72
CA LYS A 63 14.27 1.58 6.29
C LYS A 63 12.94 1.08 5.72
N LEU A 64 12.11 0.42 6.54
CA LEU A 64 10.74 0.09 6.16
C LEU A 64 9.95 1.36 5.81
N PRO A 65 9.03 1.30 4.84
CA PRO A 65 8.08 2.37 4.58
C PRO A 65 7.28 2.74 5.84
N LEU A 66 7.12 4.04 6.09
CA LEU A 66 6.30 4.60 7.16
C LEU A 66 4.97 5.07 6.59
N ASP A 67 3.91 4.36 6.96
CA ASP A 67 2.55 4.61 6.54
C ASP A 67 1.81 5.38 7.63
N VAL A 68 1.66 6.69 7.45
CA VAL A 68 1.09 7.57 8.47
C VAL A 68 -0.39 7.76 8.24
N HIS A 69 -1.18 7.36 9.23
CA HIS A 69 -2.62 7.50 9.26
C HIS A 69 -3.01 8.64 10.23
N LEU A 70 -3.45 9.77 9.67
CA LEU A 70 -3.83 10.96 10.40
C LEU A 70 -5.33 10.93 10.75
N MET A 71 -5.64 10.41 11.94
CA MET A 71 -6.95 10.54 12.60
C MET A 71 -6.99 11.86 13.40
N ILE A 72 -6.87 12.99 12.70
CA ILE A 72 -6.81 14.34 13.29
C ILE A 72 -7.79 15.29 12.61
N ALA A 73 -8.21 16.34 13.31
CA ALA A 73 -9.24 17.26 12.85
C ALA A 73 -8.74 18.24 11.77
N GLU A 74 -7.46 18.63 11.83
CA GLU A 74 -6.84 19.63 10.93
C GLU A 74 -5.63 19.05 10.16
N PRO A 75 -5.79 18.02 9.29
CA PRO A 75 -4.65 17.41 8.60
C PRO A 75 -3.86 18.39 7.73
N SER A 76 -4.51 19.38 7.10
CA SER A 76 -3.84 20.39 6.27
C SER A 76 -2.78 21.19 7.05
N ARG A 77 -2.99 21.39 8.35
CA ARG A 77 -2.08 22.14 9.23
C ARG A 77 -0.81 21.37 9.58
N TYR A 78 -0.88 20.04 9.62
CA TYR A 78 0.21 19.19 10.10
C TYR A 78 0.94 18.42 8.98
N VAL A 79 0.37 18.35 7.78
CA VAL A 79 0.90 17.53 6.67
C VAL A 79 2.39 17.78 6.41
N ASP A 80 2.82 19.04 6.34
CA ASP A 80 4.24 19.39 6.08
C ASP A 80 5.18 18.88 7.16
N ARG A 81 4.72 18.77 8.42
CA ARG A 81 5.53 18.24 9.51
C ARG A 81 5.70 16.72 9.39
N PHE A 82 4.68 16.00 8.93
CA PHE A 82 4.76 14.57 8.70
C PHE A 82 5.61 14.24 7.46
N ILE A 83 5.49 15.04 6.39
CA ILE A 83 6.40 14.96 5.23
C ILE A 83 7.85 15.10 5.70
N LYS A 84 8.16 16.15 6.46
CA LYS A 84 9.53 16.39 6.99
C LYS A 84 10.00 15.31 7.98
N ALA A 85 9.09 14.64 8.66
CA ALA A 85 9.41 13.55 9.58
C ALA A 85 9.87 12.27 8.86
N GLY A 86 9.65 12.18 7.54
CA GLY A 86 10.07 11.05 6.72
C GLY A 86 9.00 9.97 6.55
N SER A 87 7.72 10.37 6.54
CA SER A 87 6.63 9.52 6.04
C SER A 87 6.90 9.09 4.61
N ASP A 88 6.43 7.89 4.25
CA ASP A 88 6.43 7.38 2.87
C ASP A 88 5.01 7.46 2.26
N SER A 89 3.97 7.27 3.08
CA SER A 89 2.57 7.56 2.74
C SER A 89 1.90 8.39 3.84
N ILE A 90 0.94 9.23 3.45
CA ILE A 90 0.11 10.01 4.39
C ILE A 90 -1.35 9.87 3.98
N THR A 91 -2.12 9.23 4.86
CA THR A 91 -3.55 9.02 4.71
C THR A 91 -4.30 9.76 5.78
N PHE A 92 -5.33 10.53 5.45
CA PHE A 92 -6.19 11.20 6.42
C PHE A 92 -7.68 10.94 6.11
N HIS A 93 -8.54 11.15 7.10
CA HIS A 93 -9.97 10.88 6.95
C HIS A 93 -10.67 11.89 6.03
N ILE A 94 -11.53 11.40 5.14
CA ILE A 94 -12.41 12.28 4.35
C ILE A 94 -13.38 13.05 5.25
N GLU A 95 -13.68 12.50 6.43
CA GLU A 95 -14.54 13.07 7.46
C GLU A 95 -13.87 14.17 8.28
N ALA A 96 -12.56 14.41 8.11
CA ALA A 96 -11.90 15.53 8.77
C ALA A 96 -12.64 16.85 8.45
N PRO A 97 -12.88 17.73 9.45
CA PRO A 97 -13.70 18.94 9.32
C PRO A 97 -13.02 20.09 8.54
N GLU A 98 -12.43 19.77 7.38
CA GLU A 98 -11.83 20.71 6.44
C GLU A 98 -12.65 20.78 5.14
N SER A 99 -12.55 21.89 4.41
CA SER A 99 -13.23 22.03 3.11
C SER A 99 -12.63 21.09 2.06
N GLU A 100 -13.36 20.82 0.99
CA GLU A 100 -12.87 20.01 -0.14
C GLU A 100 -11.59 20.61 -0.76
N GLU A 101 -11.51 21.93 -0.86
CA GLU A 101 -10.34 22.64 -1.38
C GLU A 101 -9.10 22.40 -0.53
N LEU A 102 -9.22 22.47 0.81
CA LEU A 102 -8.11 22.20 1.72
C LEU A 102 -7.66 20.74 1.66
N LYS A 103 -8.59 19.80 1.50
CA LYS A 103 -8.26 18.38 1.32
C LYS A 103 -7.49 18.16 0.02
N LEU A 104 -7.93 18.76 -1.09
CA LEU A 104 -7.22 18.69 -2.37
C LEU A 104 -5.82 19.31 -2.30
N GLU A 105 -5.66 20.48 -1.67
CA GLU A 105 -4.35 21.10 -1.44
C GLU A 105 -3.44 20.20 -0.60
N THR A 106 -3.97 19.59 0.45
CA THR A 106 -3.24 18.67 1.34
C THR A 106 -2.75 17.45 0.58
N LEU A 107 -3.61 16.79 -0.20
CA LEU A 107 -3.22 15.66 -1.06
C LEU A 107 -2.17 16.07 -2.11
N GLY A 108 -2.31 17.28 -2.66
CA GLY A 108 -1.34 17.88 -3.58
C GLY A 108 0.05 18.03 -2.96
N LYS A 109 0.14 18.55 -1.74
CA LYS A 109 1.43 18.68 -1.02
C LYS A 109 2.12 17.34 -0.80
N VAL A 110 1.36 16.30 -0.42
CA VAL A 110 1.91 14.94 -0.24
C VAL A 110 2.46 14.41 -1.57
N ARG A 111 1.71 14.59 -2.67
CA ARG A 111 2.13 14.20 -4.02
C ARG A 111 3.38 14.94 -4.49
N GLU A 112 3.45 16.25 -4.30
CA GLU A 112 4.59 17.09 -4.68
C GLU A 112 5.87 16.69 -3.93
N ALA A 113 5.72 16.23 -2.68
CA ALA A 113 6.79 15.64 -1.89
C ALA A 113 7.20 14.22 -2.35
N ARG A 114 6.58 13.68 -3.41
CA ARG A 114 6.80 12.33 -3.95
C ARG A 114 6.49 11.23 -2.94
N LEU A 115 5.49 11.47 -2.09
CA LEU A 115 4.93 10.49 -1.17
C LEU A 115 3.58 10.00 -1.71
N ASP A 116 3.04 8.95 -1.11
CA ASP A 116 1.75 8.38 -1.49
C ASP A 116 0.60 9.06 -0.72
N PRO A 117 -0.16 10.00 -1.31
CA PRO A 117 -1.38 10.57 -0.71
C PRO A 117 -2.50 9.54 -0.58
N GLY A 118 -3.17 9.54 0.57
CA GLY A 118 -4.32 8.68 0.82
C GLY A 118 -5.49 9.36 1.49
N LEU A 119 -6.67 8.75 1.31
CA LEU A 119 -7.86 9.06 2.11
C LEU A 119 -8.41 7.80 2.79
N ALA A 120 -8.81 7.95 4.04
CA ALA A 120 -9.50 6.94 4.82
C ALA A 120 -11.02 7.19 4.81
N VAL A 121 -11.81 6.11 4.92
CA VAL A 121 -13.26 6.16 5.15
C VAL A 121 -13.63 5.33 6.37
N SER A 122 -14.40 5.94 7.27
CA SER A 122 -14.99 5.29 8.43
C SER A 122 -16.10 4.30 8.03
N PRO A 123 -16.55 3.41 8.95
CA PRO A 123 -17.60 2.44 8.65
C PRO A 123 -18.91 3.06 8.12
N SER A 124 -19.31 4.23 8.63
CA SER A 124 -20.54 4.92 8.21
C SER A 124 -20.40 5.68 6.88
N THR A 125 -19.18 5.89 6.39
CA THR A 125 -18.92 6.73 5.20
C THR A 125 -18.87 5.89 3.92
N PRO A 126 -19.68 6.21 2.89
CA PRO A 126 -19.64 5.50 1.62
C PRO A 126 -18.34 5.75 0.86
N VAL A 127 -17.82 4.73 0.17
CA VAL A 127 -16.59 4.82 -0.63
C VAL A 127 -16.73 5.84 -1.77
N GLU A 128 -17.95 6.04 -2.29
CA GLU A 128 -18.24 7.02 -3.33
C GLU A 128 -17.87 8.46 -2.96
N ALA A 129 -17.80 8.78 -1.66
CA ALA A 129 -17.35 10.10 -1.18
C ALA A 129 -15.93 10.45 -1.67
N LEU A 130 -15.13 9.44 -2.05
CA LEU A 130 -13.75 9.61 -2.53
C LEU A 130 -13.66 10.00 -4.02
N LYS A 131 -14.76 9.90 -4.78
CA LYS A 131 -14.77 10.17 -6.24
C LYS A 131 -14.15 11.52 -6.64
N PRO A 132 -14.40 12.64 -5.94
CA PRO A 132 -13.79 13.93 -6.30
C PRO A 132 -12.26 13.94 -6.20
N TYR A 133 -11.71 13.10 -5.31
CA TYR A 133 -10.28 13.10 -4.96
C TYR A 133 -9.47 12.05 -5.71
N ILE A 134 -10.12 11.09 -6.37
CA ILE A 134 -9.51 9.87 -6.91
C ILE A 134 -8.30 10.12 -7.82
N LYS A 135 -8.24 11.28 -8.48
CA LYS A 135 -7.11 11.61 -9.35
C LYS A 135 -5.80 11.79 -8.60
N LEU A 136 -5.87 12.22 -7.34
CA LEU A 136 -4.71 12.48 -6.49
C LEU A 136 -4.37 11.32 -5.56
N LEU A 137 -5.25 10.34 -5.36
CA LEU A 137 -5.02 9.26 -4.39
C LEU A 137 -4.10 8.17 -4.93
N ASP A 138 -3.21 7.68 -4.06
CA ASP A 138 -2.52 6.38 -4.16
C ASP A 138 -3.09 5.36 -3.19
N VAL A 139 -3.48 5.81 -2.00
CA VAL A 139 -3.99 4.95 -0.95
C VAL A 139 -5.47 5.23 -0.69
N ILE A 140 -6.28 4.17 -0.63
CA ILE A 140 -7.60 4.23 0.00
C ILE A 140 -7.56 3.30 1.21
N LEU A 141 -7.82 3.86 2.40
CA LEU A 141 -7.88 3.10 3.63
C LEU A 141 -9.34 2.87 4.04
N ILE A 142 -9.72 1.59 4.12
CA ILE A 142 -11.04 1.17 4.59
C ILE A 142 -10.96 0.83 6.07
N MET A 143 -11.68 1.59 6.89
CA MET A 143 -11.84 1.25 8.30
C MET A 143 -12.88 0.14 8.47
N THR A 144 -12.49 -0.94 9.14
CA THR A 144 -13.37 -2.08 9.49
C THR A 144 -13.70 -2.12 10.99
N VAL A 145 -13.41 -1.02 11.69
CA VAL A 145 -13.83 -0.68 13.07
C VAL A 145 -14.01 0.84 13.14
N GLU A 146 -14.63 1.36 14.21
CA GLU A 146 -14.62 2.80 14.43
C GLU A 146 -13.18 3.28 14.76
N PRO A 147 -12.68 4.34 14.11
CA PRO A 147 -11.31 4.81 14.31
C PRO A 147 -11.09 5.27 15.77
N GLY A 148 -9.86 5.08 16.27
CA GLY A 148 -9.43 5.64 17.55
C GLY A 148 -8.86 4.64 18.56
N PHE A 149 -9.16 3.34 18.46
CA PHE A 149 -8.65 2.34 19.41
C PHE A 149 -8.23 1.03 18.75
N GLY A 150 -7.12 0.46 19.23
CA GLY A 150 -6.68 -0.89 18.88
C GLY A 150 -7.55 -1.99 19.51
N GLY A 151 -7.40 -3.22 19.01
CA GLY A 151 -8.04 -4.42 19.59
C GLY A 151 -9.56 -4.56 19.37
N GLN A 152 -10.17 -3.67 18.59
CA GLN A 152 -11.59 -3.74 18.24
C GLN A 152 -11.89 -4.92 17.30
N LYS A 153 -13.17 -5.36 17.28
CA LYS A 153 -13.62 -6.51 16.46
C LYS A 153 -13.95 -6.05 15.05
N PHE A 154 -13.42 -6.77 14.07
CA PHE A 154 -13.68 -6.57 12.64
C PHE A 154 -15.19 -6.59 12.31
N MET A 155 -15.66 -5.56 11.63
CA MET A 155 -17.02 -5.42 11.09
C MET A 155 -17.07 -6.03 9.69
N LYS A 156 -17.55 -7.29 9.59
CA LYS A 156 -17.55 -8.04 8.31
C LYS A 156 -18.33 -7.36 7.20
N GLU A 157 -19.39 -6.65 7.57
CA GLU A 157 -20.22 -5.85 6.69
C GLU A 157 -19.47 -4.71 5.98
N MET A 158 -18.28 -4.33 6.48
CA MET A 158 -17.43 -3.31 5.84
C MET A 158 -16.50 -3.88 4.77
N ALA A 159 -16.25 -5.20 4.76
CA ALA A 159 -15.33 -5.84 3.82
C ALA A 159 -15.68 -5.60 2.33
N PRO A 160 -16.97 -5.56 1.90
CA PRO A 160 -17.33 -5.23 0.53
C PRO A 160 -16.79 -3.87 0.03
N LYS A 161 -16.56 -2.90 0.92
CA LYS A 161 -15.99 -1.58 0.59
C LYS A 161 -14.58 -1.69 -0.02
N ILE A 162 -13.84 -2.75 0.26
CA ILE A 162 -12.51 -3.02 -0.31
C ILE A 162 -12.63 -3.14 -1.84
N ALA A 163 -13.59 -3.93 -2.31
CA ALA A 163 -13.84 -4.12 -3.74
C ALA A 163 -14.43 -2.85 -4.40
N GLU A 164 -15.24 -2.09 -3.66
CA GLU A 164 -15.75 -0.78 -4.12
C GLU A 164 -14.61 0.23 -4.32
N ALA A 165 -13.67 0.31 -3.36
CA ALA A 165 -12.50 1.17 -3.46
C ALA A 165 -11.58 0.76 -4.62
N ALA A 166 -11.34 -0.54 -4.79
CA ALA A 166 -10.57 -1.06 -5.91
C ALA A 166 -11.20 -0.70 -7.27
N LYS A 167 -12.54 -0.63 -7.36
CA LYS A 167 -13.24 -0.18 -8.58
C LYS A 167 -13.03 1.30 -8.86
N LEU A 168 -12.88 2.16 -7.86
CA LEU A 168 -12.59 3.58 -8.08
C LEU A 168 -11.23 3.81 -8.74
N PHE A 169 -10.26 2.94 -8.49
CA PHE A 169 -8.94 3.02 -9.11
C PHE A 169 -8.86 2.46 -10.54
N LYS A 170 -9.83 1.64 -10.99
CA LYS A 170 -9.81 1.06 -12.34
C LYS A 170 -10.36 2.06 -13.38
N PRO A 171 -9.73 2.25 -14.55
CA PRO A 171 -8.72 1.40 -15.19
C PRO A 171 -7.33 2.02 -15.11
N ARG A 172 -6.73 2.10 -13.93
CA ARG A 172 -5.37 2.59 -13.80
C ARG A 172 -4.40 1.44 -13.48
N PRO A 173 -3.12 1.52 -13.89
CA PRO A 173 -2.22 0.35 -13.92
C PRO A 173 -1.40 -0.01 -12.68
N HIS A 174 -0.85 0.95 -11.94
CA HIS A 174 0.10 0.67 -10.87
C HIS A 174 0.12 1.76 -9.80
N GLY A 175 0.57 1.41 -8.60
CA GLY A 175 0.80 2.37 -7.51
C GLY A 175 -0.36 2.52 -6.52
N TRP A 176 -1.59 2.18 -6.90
CA TRP A 176 -2.68 2.20 -5.92
C TRP A 176 -2.71 0.98 -5.02
N GLU A 177 -3.10 1.25 -3.78
CA GLU A 177 -3.28 0.25 -2.76
C GLU A 177 -4.58 0.51 -2.01
N VAL A 178 -5.41 -0.53 -1.89
CA VAL A 178 -6.52 -0.55 -0.94
C VAL A 178 -6.03 -1.19 0.35
N HIS A 179 -6.04 -0.40 1.41
CA HIS A 179 -5.65 -0.80 2.75
C HIS A 179 -6.91 -1.12 3.57
N VAL A 180 -6.75 -2.02 4.54
CA VAL A 180 -7.79 -2.32 5.53
C VAL A 180 -7.20 -2.21 6.92
N ASP A 181 -7.83 -1.41 7.78
CA ASP A 181 -7.47 -1.26 9.18
C ASP A 181 -8.67 -1.45 10.11
N GLY A 182 -8.43 -2.19 11.20
CA GLY A 182 -9.42 -2.49 12.23
C GLY A 182 -9.76 -3.97 12.37
N GLY A 183 -9.21 -4.63 13.39
CA GLY A 183 -9.56 -6.02 13.71
C GLY A 183 -9.02 -7.06 12.70
N VAL A 184 -8.02 -6.71 11.91
CA VAL A 184 -7.36 -7.63 10.98
C VAL A 184 -6.51 -8.65 11.74
N SER A 185 -6.72 -9.93 11.43
CA SER A 185 -6.03 -11.06 12.04
C SER A 185 -6.12 -12.30 11.13
N ARG A 186 -5.57 -13.44 11.56
CA ARG A 186 -5.75 -14.72 10.86
C ARG A 186 -7.23 -15.12 10.69
N GLU A 187 -8.13 -14.64 11.53
CA GLU A 187 -9.56 -14.96 11.42
C GLU A 187 -10.30 -14.10 10.37
N THR A 188 -9.69 -13.00 9.91
CA THR A 188 -10.33 -12.00 9.04
C THR A 188 -9.54 -11.70 7.77
N ALA A 189 -8.28 -12.16 7.68
CA ALA A 189 -7.45 -11.97 6.50
C ALA A 189 -8.06 -12.58 5.24
N GLU A 190 -8.68 -13.76 5.35
CA GLU A 190 -9.32 -14.44 4.22
C GLU A 190 -10.43 -13.61 3.60
N ILE A 191 -11.39 -13.11 4.39
CA ILE A 191 -12.46 -12.24 3.89
C ILE A 191 -11.92 -10.93 3.29
N CYS A 192 -10.84 -10.36 3.83
CA CYS A 192 -10.21 -9.20 3.21
C CYS A 192 -9.61 -9.54 1.84
N GLY A 193 -8.98 -10.72 1.74
CA GLY A 193 -8.46 -11.30 0.51
C GLY A 193 -9.51 -11.51 -0.57
N GLU A 194 -10.67 -12.05 -0.19
CA GLU A 194 -11.84 -12.27 -1.05
C GLU A 194 -12.28 -10.99 -1.76
N PHE A 195 -12.22 -9.84 -1.09
CA PHE A 195 -12.56 -8.54 -1.69
C PHE A 195 -11.36 -7.81 -2.32
N GLY A 196 -10.20 -8.46 -2.34
CA GLY A 196 -9.04 -8.00 -3.08
C GLY A 196 -8.23 -6.94 -2.35
N VAL A 197 -8.08 -7.05 -1.02
CA VAL A 197 -7.17 -6.19 -0.24
C VAL A 197 -5.74 -6.22 -0.80
N ASP A 198 -5.03 -5.11 -0.66
CA ASP A 198 -3.62 -5.00 -1.01
C ASP A 198 -2.72 -4.94 0.22
N ILE A 199 -3.09 -4.11 1.20
CA ILE A 199 -2.39 -3.96 2.47
C ILE A 199 -3.32 -4.30 3.64
N LEU A 200 -2.87 -5.20 4.50
CA LEU A 200 -3.52 -5.57 5.75
C LEU A 200 -2.83 -4.84 6.90
N VAL A 201 -3.53 -3.92 7.56
CA VAL A 201 -3.02 -3.26 8.77
C VAL A 201 -3.29 -4.14 9.98
N VAL A 202 -2.23 -4.70 10.57
CA VAL A 202 -2.30 -5.65 11.68
C VAL A 202 -1.63 -5.05 12.91
N GLY A 203 -2.42 -4.76 13.94
CA GLY A 203 -1.95 -4.24 15.24
C GLY A 203 -1.90 -5.35 16.30
N SER A 204 -2.82 -5.29 17.26
CA SER A 204 -2.95 -6.20 18.42
C SER A 204 -2.66 -7.70 18.16
N ALA A 205 -3.04 -8.25 17.00
CA ALA A 205 -2.79 -9.65 16.66
C ALA A 205 -1.28 -10.01 16.61
N LEU A 206 -0.41 -9.05 16.27
CA LEU A 206 1.05 -9.23 16.22
C LEU A 206 1.71 -9.24 17.61
N PHE A 207 1.12 -8.55 18.59
CA PHE A 207 1.73 -8.33 19.91
C PHE A 207 1.15 -9.23 21.01
N GLN A 208 0.38 -10.25 20.63
CA GLN A 208 -0.16 -11.21 21.60
C GLN A 208 0.95 -12.04 22.25
N ARG A 209 0.97 -12.07 23.58
CA ARG A 209 1.98 -12.79 24.36
C ARG A 209 1.99 -14.27 23.99
N GLY A 210 3.19 -14.79 23.68
CA GLY A 210 3.40 -16.21 23.35
C GLY A 210 3.14 -16.57 21.90
N ARG A 211 2.71 -15.63 21.04
CA ARG A 211 2.66 -15.85 19.59
C ARG A 211 4.00 -15.54 18.93
N ASP A 212 4.32 -16.31 17.89
CA ASP A 212 5.43 -16.01 16.99
C ASP A 212 4.94 -15.04 15.90
N MET A 213 5.47 -13.83 15.93
CA MET A 213 5.11 -12.74 15.02
C MET A 213 5.36 -13.08 13.55
N THR A 214 6.47 -13.77 13.24
CA THR A 214 6.83 -14.16 11.87
C THR A 214 5.79 -15.13 11.32
N ARG A 215 5.40 -16.11 12.14
CA ARG A 215 4.35 -17.07 11.77
C ARG A 215 3.00 -16.39 11.60
N GLU A 216 2.64 -15.44 12.46
CA GLU A 216 1.38 -14.69 12.33
C GLU A 216 1.32 -13.92 11.01
N ILE A 217 2.37 -13.15 10.68
CA ILE A 217 2.43 -12.37 9.43
C ILE A 217 2.29 -13.28 8.21
N ASN A 218 3.04 -14.38 8.18
CA ASN A 218 2.99 -15.31 7.05
C ASN A 218 1.62 -15.99 6.92
N LEU A 219 0.98 -16.32 8.04
CA LEU A 219 -0.36 -16.90 8.04
C LEU A 219 -1.41 -15.90 7.53
N VAL A 220 -1.36 -14.65 8.01
CA VAL A 220 -2.26 -13.59 7.54
C VAL A 220 -2.13 -13.38 6.04
N ARG A 221 -0.90 -13.29 5.50
CA ARG A 221 -0.68 -13.18 4.05
C ARG A 221 -1.26 -14.38 3.29
N LEU A 222 -0.95 -15.59 3.75
CA LEU A 222 -1.41 -16.81 3.10
C LEU A 222 -2.94 -16.88 3.04
N LEU A 223 -3.62 -16.53 4.14
CA LEU A 223 -5.08 -16.57 4.20
C LEU A 223 -5.72 -15.51 3.31
N ALA A 224 -5.15 -14.31 3.24
CA ALA A 224 -5.61 -13.29 2.30
C ALA A 224 -5.41 -13.74 0.84
N ASP A 225 -4.29 -14.38 0.53
CA ASP A 225 -4.07 -14.95 -0.80
C ASP A 225 -5.07 -16.09 -1.10
N GLU A 226 -5.35 -16.99 -0.16
CA GLU A 226 -6.39 -18.04 -0.31
C GLU A 226 -7.76 -17.43 -0.60
N GLY A 227 -8.17 -16.42 0.17
CA GLY A 227 -9.42 -15.70 -0.06
C GLY A 227 -9.48 -15.06 -1.44
N TRP A 228 -8.38 -14.43 -1.87
CA TRP A 228 -8.28 -13.88 -3.22
C TRP A 228 -8.46 -14.95 -4.29
N ARG A 229 -7.75 -16.09 -4.18
CA ARG A 229 -7.86 -17.18 -5.16
C ARG A 229 -9.29 -17.69 -5.28
N ARG A 230 -10.01 -17.80 -4.16
CA ARG A 230 -11.36 -18.33 -4.15
C ARG A 230 -12.35 -17.44 -4.91
N GLU A 231 -12.32 -16.14 -4.68
CA GLU A 231 -13.34 -15.22 -5.19
C GLU A 231 -12.90 -14.44 -6.43
N ILE A 232 -11.77 -13.72 -6.37
CA ILE A 232 -11.33 -12.80 -7.43
C ILE A 232 -10.36 -13.47 -8.41
N GLY A 233 -9.50 -14.36 -7.89
CA GLY A 233 -8.47 -15.05 -8.65
C GLY A 233 -8.95 -16.29 -9.39
N HIS A 234 -10.20 -16.70 -9.20
CA HIS A 234 -10.80 -17.85 -9.89
C HIS A 234 -9.96 -19.15 -9.85
N GLY A 235 -9.28 -19.39 -8.74
CA GLY A 235 -8.42 -20.56 -8.50
C GLY A 235 -6.96 -20.38 -8.94
N GLU A 236 -6.62 -19.29 -9.64
CA GLU A 236 -5.25 -18.98 -10.01
C GLU A 236 -4.47 -18.44 -8.81
N PRO A 237 -3.15 -18.67 -8.71
CA PRO A 237 -2.31 -18.01 -7.70
C PRO A 237 -2.25 -16.49 -7.92
N PRO A 238 -2.22 -15.69 -6.83
CA PRO A 238 -2.11 -14.24 -6.98
C PRO A 238 -0.75 -13.84 -7.55
N ILE A 239 -0.76 -12.81 -8.41
CA ILE A 239 0.46 -12.20 -8.94
C ILE A 239 1.18 -11.46 -7.80
N PRO A 240 2.44 -11.83 -7.46
CA PRO A 240 3.22 -11.14 -6.44
C PRO A 240 3.41 -9.66 -6.76
N ARG A 241 3.36 -8.80 -5.73
CA ARG A 241 3.51 -7.35 -5.90
C ARG A 241 4.95 -6.88 -6.15
N ASP A 242 5.94 -7.71 -5.86
CA ASP A 242 7.37 -7.41 -6.00
C ASP A 242 8.03 -8.07 -7.22
N GLU A 243 7.26 -8.82 -8.00
CA GLU A 243 7.73 -9.45 -9.23
C GLU A 243 7.73 -8.45 -10.40
N TRP A 244 8.74 -8.55 -11.27
CA TRP A 244 8.88 -7.73 -12.49
C TRP A 244 8.82 -8.62 -13.73
N ARG A 245 8.13 -8.14 -14.77
CA ARG A 245 7.91 -8.85 -16.04
C ARG A 245 8.49 -8.07 -17.21
N VAL A 246 9.15 -8.78 -18.11
CA VAL A 246 9.68 -8.20 -19.36
C VAL A 246 8.52 -7.98 -20.32
N VAL A 247 8.33 -6.73 -20.76
CA VAL A 247 7.28 -6.37 -21.72
C VAL A 247 7.80 -6.18 -23.13
N ALA A 248 9.09 -5.86 -23.29
CA ALA A 248 9.73 -5.68 -24.59
C ALA A 248 11.25 -5.90 -24.50
N GLN A 249 11.85 -6.26 -25.63
CA GLN A 249 13.29 -6.25 -25.85
C GLN A 249 13.57 -5.51 -27.16
N LEU A 250 14.31 -4.40 -27.10
CA LEU A 250 14.43 -3.41 -28.17
C LEU A 250 15.84 -2.79 -28.22
N PRO A 251 16.23 -2.14 -29.32
CA PRO A 251 17.39 -1.24 -29.34
C PRO A 251 17.31 -0.18 -28.25
N ARG A 252 18.47 0.34 -27.82
CA ARG A 252 18.58 1.23 -26.66
C ARG A 252 17.63 2.44 -26.74
N GLU A 253 17.64 3.16 -27.86
CA GLU A 253 16.86 4.38 -28.00
C GLU A 253 15.35 4.10 -27.93
N GLU A 254 14.90 3.03 -28.58
CA GLU A 254 13.50 2.59 -28.57
C GLU A 254 13.04 2.14 -27.18
N ALA A 255 13.90 1.42 -26.44
CA ALA A 255 13.62 1.01 -25.07
C ALA A 255 13.49 2.22 -24.13
N GLU A 256 14.37 3.21 -24.26
CA GLU A 256 14.30 4.46 -23.47
C GLU A 256 13.03 5.27 -23.81
N GLN A 257 12.62 5.30 -25.08
CA GLN A 257 11.36 5.92 -25.50
C GLN A 257 10.13 5.18 -24.95
N LEU A 258 10.13 3.85 -25.00
CA LEU A 258 9.04 3.02 -24.45
C LEU A 258 8.93 3.19 -22.93
N SER A 259 10.06 3.18 -22.21
CA SER A 259 10.11 3.42 -20.77
C SER A 259 9.44 4.74 -20.38
N ARG A 260 9.77 5.84 -21.08
CA ARG A 260 9.15 7.15 -20.82
C ARG A 260 7.64 7.15 -21.07
N ARG A 261 7.15 6.42 -22.08
CA ARG A 261 5.72 6.28 -22.36
C ARG A 261 5.01 5.46 -21.27
N ILE A 262 5.65 4.42 -20.75
CA ILE A 262 5.13 3.61 -19.64
C ILE A 262 5.03 4.46 -18.37
N GLU A 263 6.07 5.23 -18.05
CA GLU A 263 6.10 6.12 -16.87
C GLU A 263 5.05 7.24 -16.94
N GLN A 264 4.72 7.73 -18.14
CA GLN A 264 3.64 8.70 -18.35
C GLN A 264 2.26 8.17 -17.97
N GLU A 265 2.06 6.85 -18.03
CA GLU A 265 0.84 6.18 -17.56
C GLU A 265 0.87 5.89 -16.04
N GLY A 266 1.89 6.37 -15.33
CA GLY A 266 2.06 6.15 -13.88
C GLY A 266 2.60 4.77 -13.53
N ILE A 267 3.21 4.06 -14.49
CA ILE A 267 3.77 2.73 -14.27
C ILE A 267 5.29 2.83 -14.13
N PRO A 268 5.90 2.33 -13.05
CA PRO A 268 7.34 2.19 -12.95
C PRO A 268 7.88 1.30 -14.08
N ALA A 269 8.92 1.76 -14.77
CA ALA A 269 9.60 0.99 -15.81
C ALA A 269 11.09 0.87 -15.51
N LEU A 270 11.67 -0.30 -15.74
CA LEU A 270 13.11 -0.54 -15.67
C LEU A 270 13.65 -0.90 -17.04
N VAL A 271 14.75 -0.25 -17.42
CA VAL A 271 15.48 -0.56 -18.66
C VAL A 271 16.81 -1.19 -18.29
N MET A 272 17.01 -2.44 -18.70
CA MET A 272 18.23 -3.21 -18.42
C MET A 272 18.85 -3.74 -19.70
N ARG A 273 20.13 -4.12 -19.67
CA ARG A 273 20.79 -4.78 -20.81
C ARG A 273 20.30 -6.23 -20.92
N SER A 274 20.00 -6.70 -22.12
CA SER A 274 19.57 -8.09 -22.36
C SER A 274 20.72 -9.11 -22.27
N GLY A 275 21.98 -8.67 -22.22
CA GLY A 275 23.14 -9.57 -22.18
C GLY A 275 24.49 -8.88 -21.89
N PRO A 276 25.60 -9.65 -21.93
CA PRO A 276 26.95 -9.15 -21.65
C PRO A 276 27.45 -8.18 -22.73
N LEU A 277 28.47 -7.38 -22.38
CA LEU A 277 29.11 -6.48 -23.34
C LEU A 277 30.00 -7.28 -24.31
N VAL A 278 29.63 -7.28 -25.58
CA VAL A 278 30.45 -7.82 -26.67
C VAL A 278 31.01 -6.64 -27.46
N GLN A 279 32.32 -6.64 -27.71
CA GLN A 279 33.00 -5.53 -28.38
C GLN A 279 32.47 -5.35 -29.81
N GLY A 280 31.97 -4.15 -30.13
CA GLY A 280 31.43 -3.81 -31.45
C GLY A 280 29.96 -4.16 -31.66
N VAL A 281 29.27 -4.77 -30.68
CA VAL A 281 27.83 -5.04 -30.71
C VAL A 281 27.17 -4.22 -29.62
N GLU A 282 26.25 -3.32 -29.97
CA GLU A 282 25.40 -2.67 -28.97
C GLU A 282 24.32 -3.67 -28.52
N PRO A 283 24.31 -4.10 -27.25
CA PRO A 283 23.30 -5.05 -26.80
C PRO A 283 21.93 -4.38 -26.79
N GLU A 284 20.89 -5.16 -27.05
CA GLU A 284 19.51 -4.71 -26.85
C GLU A 284 19.25 -4.40 -25.37
N ARG A 285 18.11 -3.76 -25.13
CA ARG A 285 17.60 -3.45 -23.81
C ARG A 285 16.28 -4.18 -23.58
N ILE A 286 16.15 -4.79 -22.41
CA ILE A 286 14.86 -5.26 -21.91
C ILE A 286 14.18 -4.13 -21.16
N VAL A 287 12.88 -3.99 -21.38
CA VAL A 287 11.99 -3.09 -20.63
C VAL A 287 11.12 -3.96 -19.73
N MET A 288 11.15 -3.67 -18.43
CA MET A 288 10.43 -4.41 -17.41
C MET A 288 9.44 -3.52 -16.68
N VAL A 289 8.29 -4.07 -16.31
CA VAL A 289 7.27 -3.42 -15.47
C VAL A 289 6.89 -4.35 -14.31
N PRO A 290 6.27 -3.85 -13.23
CA PRO A 290 5.71 -4.71 -12.19
C PRO A 290 4.72 -5.72 -12.78
N ALA A 291 4.77 -6.97 -12.34
CA ALA A 291 3.94 -8.06 -12.88
C ALA A 291 2.44 -7.73 -12.81
N THR A 292 2.01 -7.05 -11.74
CA THR A 292 0.62 -6.59 -11.58
C THR A 292 0.16 -5.58 -12.63
N ALA A 293 1.09 -4.92 -13.33
CA ALA A 293 0.81 -3.92 -14.37
C ALA A 293 1.01 -4.46 -15.79
N GLU A 294 1.43 -5.72 -15.98
CA GLU A 294 1.78 -6.28 -17.29
C GLU A 294 0.60 -6.21 -18.28
N VAL A 295 -0.55 -6.77 -17.89
CA VAL A 295 -1.74 -6.84 -18.76
C VAL A 295 -2.17 -5.45 -19.21
N TYR A 296 -2.17 -4.49 -18.29
CA TYR A 296 -2.48 -3.11 -18.63
C TYR A 296 -1.44 -2.52 -19.58
N THR A 297 -0.15 -2.66 -19.26
CA THR A 297 0.95 -2.11 -20.06
C THR A 297 0.85 -2.59 -21.50
N ARG A 298 0.65 -3.90 -21.70
CA ARG A 298 0.50 -4.49 -23.03
C ARG A 298 -0.73 -3.96 -23.76
N THR A 299 -1.86 -3.86 -23.06
CA THR A 299 -3.13 -3.40 -23.65
C THR A 299 -3.08 -1.91 -24.01
N ALA A 300 -2.68 -1.04 -23.08
CA ALA A 300 -2.66 0.41 -23.23
C ALA A 300 -1.65 0.86 -24.31
N LEU A 301 -0.50 0.19 -24.37
CA LEU A 301 0.57 0.53 -25.32
C LEU A 301 0.55 -0.30 -26.60
N LYS A 302 -0.45 -1.19 -26.77
CA LYS A 302 -0.60 -2.11 -27.90
C LYS A 302 0.65 -2.96 -28.16
N LEU A 303 1.29 -3.41 -27.09
CA LEU A 303 2.40 -4.36 -27.16
C LEU A 303 1.79 -5.76 -27.30
N GLY A 304 2.32 -6.58 -28.21
CA GLY A 304 1.96 -7.99 -28.29
C GLY A 304 2.30 -8.72 -26.97
N PHE A 305 1.65 -9.84 -26.70
CA PHE A 305 2.14 -10.78 -25.68
C PHE A 305 3.36 -11.50 -26.27
N ALA A 306 4.45 -11.59 -25.49
CA ALA A 306 5.54 -12.48 -25.86
C ALA A 306 5.02 -13.93 -25.81
N PRO A 307 5.42 -14.82 -26.74
CA PRO A 307 5.13 -16.24 -26.59
C PRO A 307 5.71 -16.74 -25.26
N GLU A 308 4.92 -17.51 -24.50
CA GLU A 308 5.27 -17.99 -23.14
C GLU A 308 6.42 -19.01 -23.11
N ASP A 309 6.98 -19.40 -24.24
CA ASP A 309 8.04 -20.40 -24.35
C ASP A 309 9.32 -19.76 -24.90
N ASP A 310 10.23 -19.35 -24.00
CA ASP A 310 11.72 -19.35 -24.16
C ASP A 310 12.41 -18.44 -23.11
N LEU A 311 12.30 -18.78 -21.81
CA LEU A 311 13.22 -18.33 -20.75
C LEU A 311 13.61 -19.49 -19.82
#